data_AF-A0A7S0V783-F1
#
_entry.id   AF-A0A7S0V783-F1
#
_cell.length_a   1.000
_cell.length_b   1.000
_cell.length_c   1.000
_cell.angle_alpha   90.00
_cell.angle_beta   90.00
_cell.angle_gamma   90.00
#
_symmetry.space_group_name_H-M   'P 1'
#
loop_
_entity.id
_entity.type
_entity.pdbx_description
1 polymer ?
#
loop_
_entity_poly.entity_id
_entity_poly.type
_entity_poly.pdbx_seq_one_letter_code
_entity_poly.pdbx_strand_id
1 'polypeptide(L)'
;MTGAGPVSLEEEFATCCRGLLKGNKLVKDVVVDFYESCIRQADKLRLESKSVRPSKEQQLLETAEALEFQASTWQLLFCLFCLEAPVAGEGGCRVREVGGVKTFTQQAADTAAMDPDLRRCCKVLTWLELSAERNIERSALSFTGAAGAGSGLLAIGEGLWTKTRAASLGKEVSVQGPTTVTELDPDAPTRLHLPLHPDDSAGQAHLISILWRQIRAGRFAQALETCVEAGQPWRAVSLSAAGMCGPIPVGPAAASQDDALT
;
A
#
# COMPACT_ATOMS: atom_id res chain seq x y z
N MET A 1 18.25 2.23 -42.50
CA MET A 1 17.82 3.03 -41.33
C MET A 1 16.30 3.11 -41.36
N THR A 2 15.63 2.08 -40.84
CA THR A 2 14.18 2.03 -40.76
C THR A 2 13.80 2.30 -39.32
N GLY A 3 13.47 3.55 -39.01
CA GLY A 3 12.85 3.89 -37.74
C GLY A 3 11.46 3.25 -37.72
N ALA A 4 11.34 2.11 -37.05
CA ALA A 4 10.02 1.58 -36.70
C ALA A 4 9.32 2.66 -35.86
N GLY A 5 8.12 3.06 -36.28
CA GLY A 5 7.27 3.92 -35.47
C GLY A 5 6.97 3.25 -34.11
N PRO A 6 6.39 3.99 -33.15
CA PRO A 6 6.00 3.39 -31.89
C PRO A 6 5.07 2.20 -32.16
N VAL A 7 5.51 1.00 -31.76
CA VAL A 7 4.73 -0.24 -31.86
C VAL A 7 3.41 -0.03 -31.12
N SER A 8 2.29 -0.39 -31.74
CA SER A 8 0.98 -0.21 -31.12
C SER A 8 0.78 -1.26 -30.02
N LEU A 9 -0.07 -0.97 -29.02
CA LEU A 9 -0.34 -1.91 -27.92
C LEU A 9 -0.87 -3.26 -28.44
N GLU A 10 -1.68 -3.21 -29.50
CA GLU A 10 -2.22 -4.40 -30.18
C GLU A 10 -1.10 -5.24 -30.79
N GLU A 11 -0.05 -4.61 -31.30
CA GLU A 11 1.09 -5.26 -31.93
C GLU A 11 2.05 -5.87 -30.87
N GLU A 12 2.21 -5.21 -29.72
CA GLU A 12 2.85 -5.79 -28.52
C GLU A 12 2.09 -7.04 -28.05
N PHE A 13 0.77 -6.96 -27.95
CA PHE A 13 -0.07 -8.08 -27.52
C PHE A 13 -0.02 -9.24 -28.51
N ALA A 14 -0.16 -8.96 -29.80
CA ALA A 14 -0.07 -9.96 -30.85
C ALA A 14 1.30 -10.66 -30.85
N THR A 15 2.37 -9.95 -30.52
CA THR A 15 3.71 -10.52 -30.39
C THR A 15 3.81 -11.49 -29.22
N CYS A 16 3.23 -11.17 -28.08
CA CYS A 16 3.18 -12.07 -26.92
C CYS A 16 2.34 -13.32 -27.22
N CYS A 17 1.17 -13.17 -27.84
CA CYS A 17 0.34 -14.30 -28.27
C CYS A 17 1.06 -15.20 -29.28
N ARG A 18 1.79 -14.63 -30.25
CA ARG A 18 2.61 -15.42 -31.18
C ARG A 18 3.71 -16.20 -30.45
N GLY A 19 4.30 -15.63 -29.41
CA GLY A 19 5.25 -16.32 -28.53
C GLY A 19 4.64 -17.53 -27.84
N LEU A 20 3.43 -17.38 -27.31
CA LEU A 20 2.66 -18.47 -26.69
C LEU A 20 2.35 -19.59 -27.69
N LEU A 21 1.81 -19.24 -28.86
CA LEU A 21 1.45 -20.21 -29.89
C LEU A 21 2.65 -21.00 -30.42
N LYS A 22 3.85 -20.38 -30.40
CA LYS A 22 5.11 -21.04 -30.78
C LYS A 22 5.72 -21.86 -29.65
N GLY A 23 5.16 -21.83 -28.44
CA GLY A 23 5.70 -22.50 -27.26
C GLY A 23 6.90 -21.81 -26.62
N ASN A 24 7.19 -20.55 -26.99
CA ASN A 24 8.33 -19.79 -26.48
C ASN A 24 8.03 -19.06 -25.16
N LYS A 25 6.75 -18.92 -24.80
CA LYS A 25 6.29 -18.26 -23.57
C LYS A 25 5.24 -19.12 -22.90
N LEU A 26 5.22 -19.13 -21.58
CA LEU A 26 4.14 -19.71 -20.79
C LEU A 26 2.98 -18.71 -20.68
N VAL A 27 1.80 -19.20 -20.31
CA VAL A 27 0.61 -18.35 -20.09
C VAL A 27 0.90 -17.27 -19.05
N LYS A 28 1.62 -17.62 -17.96
CA LYS A 28 1.99 -16.67 -16.91
C LYS A 28 2.85 -15.52 -17.43
N ASP A 29 3.79 -15.82 -18.33
CA ASP A 29 4.68 -14.82 -18.92
C ASP A 29 3.89 -13.85 -19.79
N VAL A 30 2.94 -14.35 -20.58
CA VAL A 30 2.08 -13.51 -21.45
C VAL A 30 1.18 -12.59 -20.63
N VAL A 31 0.60 -13.07 -19.53
CA VAL A 31 -0.24 -12.23 -18.66
C VAL A 31 0.60 -11.12 -18.02
N VAL A 32 1.83 -11.43 -17.59
CA VAL A 32 2.77 -10.43 -17.08
C VAL A 32 3.14 -9.42 -18.17
N ASP A 33 3.46 -9.88 -19.39
CA ASP A 33 3.77 -8.99 -20.51
C ASP A 33 2.62 -8.03 -20.83
N PHE A 34 1.37 -8.51 -20.81
CA PHE A 34 0.18 -7.69 -21.03
C PHE A 34 0.03 -6.61 -19.95
N TYR A 35 0.19 -7.00 -18.69
CA TYR A 35 0.21 -6.07 -17.56
C TYR A 35 1.28 -4.99 -17.76
N GLU A 36 2.53 -5.38 -18.01
CA GLU A 36 3.66 -4.45 -18.16
C GLU A 36 3.50 -3.51 -19.37
N SER A 37 2.95 -4.02 -20.47
CA SER A 37 2.72 -3.23 -21.68
C SER A 37 1.65 -2.17 -21.46
N CYS A 38 0.52 -2.52 -20.82
CA CYS A 38 -0.50 -1.55 -20.43
C CYS A 38 0.05 -0.47 -19.50
N ILE A 39 0.83 -0.87 -18.49
CA ILE A 39 1.47 0.06 -17.55
C ILE A 39 2.42 1.03 -18.25
N ARG A 40 3.35 0.49 -19.05
CA ARG A 40 4.35 1.28 -19.77
C ARG A 40 3.68 2.31 -20.69
N GLN A 41 2.61 1.91 -21.37
CA GLN A 41 1.87 2.81 -22.24
C GLN A 41 1.07 3.86 -21.44
N ALA A 42 0.48 3.51 -20.30
CA ALA A 42 -0.19 4.46 -19.42
C ALA A 42 0.78 5.53 -18.88
N ASP A 43 1.96 5.12 -18.43
CA ASP A 43 3.00 6.03 -17.93
C ASP A 43 3.50 6.97 -19.03
N LYS A 44 3.66 6.46 -20.26
CA LYS A 44 3.99 7.27 -21.44
C LYS A 44 2.93 8.33 -21.72
N LEU A 45 1.64 7.96 -21.73
CA LEU A 45 0.53 8.90 -21.99
C LEU A 45 0.46 10.00 -20.92
N ARG A 46 0.73 9.68 -19.66
CA ARG A 46 0.82 10.69 -18.57
C ARG A 46 2.02 11.60 -18.69
N LEU A 47 3.15 11.10 -19.19
CA LEU A 47 4.31 11.96 -19.44
C LEU A 47 4.02 12.92 -20.59
N GLU A 48 3.39 12.42 -21.65
CA GLU A 48 2.97 13.22 -22.80
C GLU A 48 1.91 14.27 -22.42
N SER A 49 0.97 13.95 -21.52
CA SER A 49 -0.11 14.86 -21.12
C SER A 49 0.42 16.16 -20.51
N LYS A 50 1.55 16.13 -19.80
CA LYS A 50 2.19 17.30 -19.17
C LYS A 50 2.64 18.39 -20.15
N SER A 51 2.77 18.08 -21.45
CA SER A 51 3.31 19.00 -22.47
C SER A 51 2.28 19.44 -23.51
N VAL A 52 0.99 19.19 -23.26
CA VAL A 52 -0.07 19.29 -24.26
C VAL A 52 -1.19 20.25 -23.81
N ARG A 53 -2.01 20.72 -24.76
CA ARG A 53 -3.17 21.59 -24.46
C ARG A 53 -4.19 20.89 -23.56
N PRO A 54 -4.92 21.61 -22.69
CA PRO A 54 -5.81 21.01 -21.68
C PRO A 54 -6.83 19.99 -22.21
N SER A 55 -7.43 20.24 -23.38
CA SER A 55 -8.42 19.31 -23.96
C SER A 55 -7.80 17.97 -24.37
N LYS A 56 -6.56 17.98 -24.88
CA LYS A 56 -5.84 16.77 -25.28
C LYS A 56 -5.12 16.16 -24.07
N GLU A 57 -4.70 16.96 -23.10
CA GLU A 57 -4.24 16.48 -21.79
C GLU A 57 -5.31 15.61 -21.13
N GLN A 58 -6.55 16.10 -21.03
CA GLN A 58 -7.65 15.34 -20.45
C GLN A 58 -7.86 14.00 -21.18
N GLN A 59 -7.87 13.99 -22.51
CA GLN A 59 -8.01 12.77 -23.31
C GLN A 59 -6.86 11.76 -23.06
N LEU A 60 -5.63 12.25 -22.94
CA LEU A 60 -4.47 11.41 -22.66
C LEU A 60 -4.54 10.80 -21.25
N LEU A 61 -5.01 11.58 -20.26
CA LEU A 61 -5.21 11.11 -18.89
C LEU A 61 -6.32 10.06 -18.80
N GLU A 62 -7.47 10.30 -19.43
CA GLU A 62 -8.58 9.33 -19.50
C GLU A 62 -8.13 8.01 -20.15
N THR A 63 -7.35 8.10 -21.22
CA THR A 63 -6.78 6.91 -21.89
C THR A 63 -5.77 6.19 -21.00
N ALA A 64 -4.91 6.93 -20.29
CA ALA A 64 -3.97 6.35 -19.35
C ALA A 64 -4.67 5.61 -18.20
N GLU A 65 -5.73 6.19 -17.63
CA GLU A 65 -6.56 5.55 -16.60
C GLU A 65 -7.23 4.28 -17.12
N ALA A 66 -7.79 4.29 -18.33
CA ALA A 66 -8.36 3.11 -18.95
C ALA A 66 -7.34 1.97 -19.11
N LEU A 67 -6.10 2.29 -19.49
CA LEU A 67 -5.02 1.29 -19.59
C LEU A 67 -4.59 0.75 -18.23
N GLU A 68 -4.61 1.57 -17.18
CA GLU A 68 -4.36 1.09 -15.81
C GLU A 68 -5.44 0.13 -15.33
N PHE A 69 -6.72 0.40 -15.63
CA PHE A 69 -7.80 -0.55 -15.30
C PHE A 69 -7.60 -1.89 -16.02
N GLN A 70 -7.15 -1.86 -17.27
CA GLN A 70 -6.79 -3.08 -18.00
C GLN A 70 -5.60 -3.78 -17.36
N ALA A 71 -4.55 -3.05 -17.00
CA ALA A 71 -3.40 -3.61 -16.29
C ALA A 71 -3.82 -4.26 -14.97
N SER A 72 -4.62 -3.58 -14.15
CA SER A 72 -5.14 -4.12 -12.89
C SER A 72 -5.94 -5.41 -13.11
N THR A 73 -6.69 -5.50 -14.21
CA THR A 73 -7.40 -6.72 -14.61
C THR A 73 -6.41 -7.85 -14.95
N TRP A 74 -5.35 -7.57 -15.70
CA TRP A 74 -4.30 -8.56 -16.00
C TRP A 74 -3.59 -9.03 -14.73
N GLN A 75 -3.29 -8.13 -13.80
CA GLN A 75 -2.72 -8.47 -12.50
C GLN A 75 -3.66 -9.36 -11.68
N LEU A 76 -4.96 -9.09 -11.69
CA LEU A 76 -5.96 -9.96 -11.04
C LEU A 76 -5.97 -11.36 -11.66
N LEU A 77 -5.98 -11.46 -12.99
CA LEU A 77 -5.92 -12.75 -13.69
C LEU A 77 -4.63 -13.50 -13.34
N PHE A 78 -3.50 -12.81 -13.23
CA PHE A 78 -2.26 -13.40 -12.76
C PHE A 78 -2.41 -13.96 -11.34
N CYS A 79 -2.89 -13.17 -10.38
CA CYS A 79 -3.09 -13.59 -8.99
C CYS A 79 -4.03 -14.81 -8.88
N LEU A 80 -5.11 -14.83 -9.67
CA LEU A 80 -6.08 -15.93 -9.64
C LEU A 80 -5.53 -17.22 -10.26
N PHE A 81 -4.94 -17.13 -11.45
CA PHE A 81 -4.68 -18.31 -12.30
C PHE A 81 -3.20 -18.65 -12.48
N CYS A 82 -2.30 -17.68 -12.35
CA CYS A 82 -0.87 -17.86 -12.63
C CYS A 82 0.00 -17.86 -11.38
N LEU A 83 -0.51 -17.34 -10.25
CA LEU A 83 0.20 -17.35 -8.99
C LEU A 83 0.23 -18.77 -8.40
N GLU A 84 1.39 -19.40 -8.50
CA GLU A 84 1.72 -20.74 -7.98
C GLU A 84 2.24 -20.70 -6.54
N ALA A 85 2.74 -19.55 -6.08
CA ALA A 85 3.29 -19.37 -4.74
C ALA A 85 2.21 -19.52 -3.64
N PRO A 86 2.59 -19.97 -2.42
CA PRO A 86 1.67 -20.02 -1.29
C PRO A 86 1.16 -18.62 -0.94
N VAL A 87 -0.17 -18.47 -0.91
CA VAL A 87 -0.84 -17.17 -0.78
C VAL A 87 -0.63 -16.49 0.57
N ALA A 88 -0.27 -17.27 1.60
CA ALA A 88 -0.06 -16.83 2.98
C ALA A 88 1.34 -17.19 3.51
N GLY A 89 2.29 -17.44 2.59
CA GLY A 89 3.65 -17.86 2.94
C GLY A 89 3.71 -19.21 3.66
N GLU A 90 4.79 -19.45 4.39
CA GLU A 90 4.97 -20.60 5.27
C GLU A 90 4.39 -20.36 6.68
N GLY A 91 4.03 -19.12 7.01
CA GLY A 91 3.53 -18.74 8.32
C GLY A 91 4.63 -18.60 9.37
N GLY A 92 5.85 -18.26 8.93
CA GLY A 92 7.05 -18.08 9.76
C GLY A 92 7.89 -19.33 9.97
N CYS A 93 8.99 -19.17 10.70
CA CYS A 93 10.01 -20.20 10.84
C CYS A 93 9.56 -21.46 11.56
N ARG A 94 10.04 -22.61 11.06
CA ARG A 94 9.90 -23.89 11.76
C ARG A 94 10.79 -23.90 12.99
N VAL A 95 10.17 -23.95 14.17
CA VAL A 95 10.89 -24.05 15.43
C VAL A 95 11.53 -25.44 15.51
N ARG A 96 12.87 -25.48 15.54
CA ARG A 96 13.63 -26.73 15.71
C ARG A 96 13.34 -27.30 17.10
N GLU A 97 13.44 -28.63 17.23
CA GLU A 97 13.34 -29.35 18.52
C GLU A 97 11.95 -29.39 19.20
N VAL A 98 10.89 -28.88 18.56
CA VAL A 98 9.51 -28.93 19.10
C VAL A 98 8.71 -30.14 18.59
N GLY A 99 9.37 -31.22 18.17
CA GLY A 99 8.71 -32.45 17.73
C GLY A 99 7.74 -32.30 16.54
N GLY A 100 7.90 -31.25 15.72
CA GLY A 100 7.04 -30.99 14.55
C GLY A 100 5.71 -30.28 14.85
N VAL A 101 5.53 -29.74 16.07
CA VAL A 101 4.35 -28.93 16.39
C VAL A 101 4.38 -27.63 15.59
N LYS A 102 3.31 -27.38 14.83
CA LYS A 102 3.13 -26.15 14.05
C LYS A 102 2.67 -25.01 14.94
N THR A 103 3.19 -23.81 14.70
CA THR A 103 2.69 -22.58 15.33
C THR A 103 1.27 -22.26 14.85
N PHE A 104 0.58 -21.36 15.57
CA PHE A 104 -0.73 -20.86 15.14
C PHE A 104 -0.70 -20.27 13.71
N THR A 105 0.34 -19.49 13.40
CA THR A 105 0.52 -18.86 12.09
C THR A 105 0.76 -19.88 10.98
N GLN A 106 1.56 -20.93 11.24
CA GLN A 106 1.75 -22.04 10.29
C GLN A 106 0.45 -22.81 10.04
N GLN A 107 -0.31 -23.13 11.09
CA GLN A 107 -1.59 -23.83 10.96
C GLN A 107 -2.61 -23.03 10.16
N ALA A 108 -2.68 -21.72 10.40
CA ALA A 108 -3.62 -20.88 9.67
C ALA A 108 -3.14 -20.63 8.21
N ALA A 109 -1.82 -20.65 7.92
CA ALA A 109 -1.29 -20.61 6.56
C ALA A 109 -1.62 -21.91 5.80
N ASP A 110 -1.48 -23.07 6.44
CA ASP A 110 -1.94 -24.35 5.89
C ASP A 110 -3.44 -24.32 5.60
N THR A 111 -4.24 -23.77 6.53
CA THR A 111 -5.70 -23.67 6.38
C THR A 111 -6.07 -22.83 5.16
N ALA A 112 -5.43 -21.66 5.00
CA ALA A 112 -5.62 -20.80 3.83
C ALA A 112 -5.15 -21.47 2.53
N ALA A 113 -4.13 -22.33 2.58
CA ALA A 113 -3.65 -23.07 1.43
C ALA A 113 -4.57 -24.24 1.04
N MET A 114 -5.19 -24.92 2.02
CA MET A 114 -6.03 -26.10 1.79
C MET A 114 -7.46 -25.75 1.36
N ASP A 115 -8.07 -24.74 1.98
CA ASP A 115 -9.42 -24.30 1.65
C ASP A 115 -9.42 -23.54 0.30
N PRO A 116 -10.16 -24.00 -0.73
CA PRO A 116 -10.16 -23.38 -2.04
C PRO A 116 -10.76 -21.97 -2.07
N ASP A 117 -11.73 -21.68 -1.19
CA ASP A 117 -12.39 -20.39 -1.14
C ASP A 117 -11.53 -19.38 -0.37
N LEU A 118 -10.95 -19.78 0.76
CA LEU A 118 -9.96 -18.94 1.45
C LEU A 118 -8.75 -18.65 0.57
N ARG A 119 -8.22 -19.66 -0.13
CA ARG A 119 -7.11 -19.48 -1.07
C ARG A 119 -7.45 -18.48 -2.17
N ARG A 120 -8.68 -18.53 -2.71
CA ARG A 120 -9.16 -17.56 -3.71
C ARG A 120 -9.27 -16.15 -3.11
N CYS A 121 -9.81 -16.02 -1.91
CA CYS A 121 -9.88 -14.74 -1.19
C CYS A 121 -8.48 -14.16 -0.95
N CYS A 122 -7.51 -14.96 -0.49
CA CYS A 122 -6.13 -14.52 -0.32
C CYS A 122 -5.51 -14.04 -1.63
N LYS A 123 -5.76 -14.72 -2.76
CA LYS A 123 -5.31 -14.25 -4.09
C LYS A 123 -5.89 -12.89 -4.47
N VAL A 124 -7.17 -12.65 -4.15
CA VAL A 124 -7.82 -11.35 -4.38
C VAL A 124 -7.23 -10.27 -3.45
N LEU A 125 -6.99 -10.60 -2.18
CA LEU A 125 -6.34 -9.69 -1.24
C LEU A 125 -4.92 -9.33 -1.69
N THR A 126 -4.12 -10.31 -2.13
CA THR A 126 -2.80 -10.07 -2.73
C THR A 126 -2.87 -9.10 -3.91
N TRP A 127 -3.87 -9.26 -4.79
CA TRP A 127 -4.08 -8.32 -5.90
C TRP A 127 -4.44 -6.90 -5.41
N LEU A 128 -5.30 -6.78 -4.39
CA LEU A 128 -5.67 -5.50 -3.80
C LEU A 128 -4.49 -4.81 -3.12
N GLU A 129 -3.64 -5.56 -2.42
CA GLU A 129 -2.42 -5.06 -1.78
C GLU A 129 -1.41 -4.56 -2.82
N LEU A 130 -1.14 -5.36 -3.87
CA LEU A 130 -0.28 -4.95 -4.99
C LEU A 130 -0.83 -3.70 -5.70
N SER A 131 -2.15 -3.61 -5.87
CA SER A 131 -2.81 -2.43 -6.44
C SER A 131 -2.66 -1.21 -5.53
N ALA A 132 -2.78 -1.38 -4.21
CA ALA A 132 -2.58 -0.31 -3.24
C ALA A 132 -1.12 0.15 -3.16
N GLU A 133 -0.17 -0.79 -3.22
CA GLU A 133 1.27 -0.51 -3.26
C GLU A 133 1.64 0.37 -4.47
N ARG A 134 1.17 -0.01 -5.65
CA ARG A 134 1.38 0.77 -6.88
C ARG A 134 0.81 2.19 -6.76
N ASN A 135 -0.34 2.35 -6.09
CA ASN A 135 -0.91 3.68 -5.83
C ASN A 135 -0.02 4.53 -4.92
N ILE A 136 0.66 3.93 -3.93
CA ILE A 136 1.63 4.61 -3.07
C ILE A 136 2.81 5.10 -3.92
N GLU A 137 3.42 4.21 -4.70
CA GLU A 137 4.57 4.54 -5.56
C GLU A 137 4.25 5.67 -6.53
N ARG A 138 3.06 5.62 -7.16
CA ARG A 138 2.59 6.68 -8.04
C ARG A 138 2.44 8.01 -7.31
N SER A 139 1.85 8.00 -6.10
CA SER A 139 1.70 9.22 -5.31
C SER A 139 3.06 9.82 -4.92
N ALA A 140 4.06 8.97 -4.65
CA ALA A 140 5.42 9.42 -4.34
C ALA A 140 6.11 10.04 -5.57
N LEU A 141 5.97 9.44 -6.76
CA LEU A 141 6.55 9.96 -8.01
C LEU A 141 5.89 11.27 -8.49
N SER A 142 4.62 11.48 -8.16
CA SER A 142 3.92 12.74 -8.46
C SER A 142 4.37 13.90 -7.57
N PHE A 143 5.11 13.64 -6.48
CA PHE A 143 5.47 14.63 -5.48
C PHE A 143 7.00 14.77 -5.37
N THR A 144 7.59 15.56 -6.25
CA THR A 144 9.00 15.98 -6.17
C THR A 144 9.17 17.38 -5.55
N GLY A 145 8.11 17.92 -4.93
CA GLY A 145 8.11 19.20 -4.20
C GLY A 145 8.28 19.01 -2.69
N ALA A 146 8.65 20.07 -1.97
CA ALA A 146 8.91 20.05 -0.53
C ALA A 146 7.77 19.42 0.30
N ALA A 147 8.14 18.72 1.38
CA ALA A 147 7.27 18.05 2.34
C ALA A 147 5.95 18.80 2.62
N GLY A 148 4.89 18.37 1.94
CA GLY A 148 3.53 18.86 2.12
C GLY A 148 2.56 17.68 2.19
N ALA A 149 1.32 17.96 2.61
CA ALA A 149 0.23 17.00 2.73
C ALA A 149 -0.02 16.28 1.38
N GLY A 150 0.60 15.12 1.18
CA GLY A 150 0.63 14.42 -0.10
C GLY A 150 1.95 13.71 -0.41
N SER A 151 3.05 14.15 0.20
CA SER A 151 4.41 13.58 0.03
C SER A 151 4.52 12.10 0.42
N GLY A 152 3.64 11.64 1.32
CA GLY A 152 3.81 10.35 1.99
C GLY A 152 4.92 10.36 3.04
N LEU A 153 5.67 11.46 3.15
CA LEU A 153 6.63 11.74 4.21
C LEU A 153 5.99 12.65 5.27
N LEU A 154 6.24 12.31 6.53
CA LEU A 154 5.89 13.15 7.67
C LEU A 154 6.87 14.31 7.80
N ALA A 155 6.36 15.50 8.11
CA ALA A 155 7.20 16.60 8.54
C ALA A 155 7.80 16.31 9.93
N ILE A 156 8.97 16.89 10.21
CA ILE A 156 9.62 16.72 11.53
C ILE A 156 8.69 17.25 12.62
N GLY A 157 8.37 16.38 13.59
CA GLY A 157 7.49 16.71 14.71
C GLY A 157 6.00 16.58 14.41
N GLU A 158 5.62 16.20 13.18
CA GLU A 158 4.25 15.87 12.82
C GLU A 158 3.81 14.60 13.58
N GLY A 159 2.85 14.76 14.50
CA GLY A 159 2.34 13.68 15.34
C GLY A 159 2.61 13.84 16.85
N LEU A 160 3.49 14.77 17.27
CA LEU A 160 3.90 14.96 18.68
C LEU A 160 3.02 15.92 19.50
N TRP A 161 1.89 16.40 18.93
CA TRP A 161 0.95 17.31 19.58
C TRP A 161 1.60 18.54 20.23
N THR A 162 2.63 19.10 19.58
CA THR A 162 3.46 20.16 20.16
C THR A 162 2.70 21.47 20.34
N LYS A 163 1.77 21.78 19.44
CA LYS A 163 0.93 22.99 19.52
C LYS A 163 -0.14 22.86 20.57
N THR A 164 -0.74 21.69 20.68
CA THR A 164 -1.71 21.31 21.72
C THR A 164 -1.04 21.36 23.10
N ARG A 165 0.18 20.86 23.23
CA ARG A 165 0.99 21.00 24.46
C ARG A 165 1.29 22.47 24.79
N ALA A 166 1.65 23.27 23.80
CA ALA A 166 1.90 24.70 24.02
C ALA A 166 0.62 25.43 24.46
N ALA A 167 -0.52 25.10 23.85
CA ALA A 167 -1.83 25.65 24.20
C ALA A 167 -2.33 25.18 25.57
N SER A 168 -1.99 23.96 26.02
CA SER A 168 -2.36 23.49 27.36
C SER A 168 -1.50 24.09 28.47
N LEU A 169 -0.23 24.44 28.18
CA LEU A 169 0.69 25.10 29.12
C LEU A 169 0.52 26.62 29.12
N GLY A 170 0.21 27.22 27.98
CA GLY A 170 -0.16 28.61 27.85
C GLY A 170 -1.55 28.79 28.46
N LYS A 171 -1.69 29.66 29.48
CA LYS A 171 -2.98 29.98 30.08
C LYS A 171 -3.88 30.78 29.13
N GLU A 172 -4.26 30.22 27.97
CA GLU A 172 -5.49 30.61 27.28
C GLU A 172 -6.68 29.97 28.01
N VAL A 173 -6.80 30.26 29.31
CA VAL A 173 -8.05 29.99 30.02
C VAL A 173 -8.99 31.08 29.56
N SER A 174 -9.72 30.79 28.48
CA SER A 174 -10.83 31.63 28.08
C SER A 174 -11.81 31.71 29.25
N VAL A 175 -12.57 32.81 29.34
CA VAL A 175 -13.64 32.95 30.35
C VAL A 175 -14.67 31.80 30.25
N GLN A 176 -14.69 31.07 29.13
CA GLN A 176 -15.58 29.95 28.83
C GLN A 176 -14.94 28.56 29.06
N GLY A 177 -13.71 28.48 29.59
CA GLY A 177 -13.00 27.22 29.83
C GLY A 177 -11.91 26.91 28.79
N PRO A 178 -11.26 25.74 28.88
CA PRO A 178 -10.22 25.31 27.93
C PRO A 178 -10.82 25.04 26.53
N THR A 179 -10.14 25.54 25.50
CA THR A 179 -10.57 25.41 24.08
C THR A 179 -9.95 24.18 23.39
N THR A 180 -8.87 23.64 23.94
CA THR A 180 -8.19 22.41 23.49
C THR A 180 -7.97 21.46 24.66
N VAL A 181 -7.65 20.21 24.38
CA VAL A 181 -7.30 19.23 25.42
C VAL A 181 -6.16 19.71 26.32
N THR A 182 -6.28 19.42 27.61
CA THR A 182 -5.27 19.76 28.63
C THR A 182 -4.31 18.61 28.92
N GLU A 183 -4.70 17.39 28.58
CA GLU A 183 -3.92 16.17 28.74
C GLU A 183 -3.43 15.67 27.35
N LEU A 184 -2.30 14.96 27.32
CA LEU A 184 -1.61 14.53 26.09
C LEU A 184 -1.63 13.02 25.87
N ASP A 185 -2.40 12.28 26.66
CA ASP A 185 -2.72 10.88 26.38
C ASP A 185 -3.60 10.75 25.12
N PRO A 186 -3.50 9.64 24.38
CA PRO A 186 -4.19 9.47 23.10
C PRO A 186 -5.72 9.50 23.20
N ASP A 187 -6.29 9.19 24.38
CA ASP A 187 -7.73 9.21 24.63
C ASP A 187 -8.25 10.55 25.16
N ALA A 188 -7.38 11.52 25.46
CA ALA A 188 -7.76 12.83 26.00
C ALA A 188 -8.83 13.55 25.14
N PRO A 189 -8.75 13.59 23.79
CA PRO A 189 -9.77 14.26 22.99
C PRO A 189 -11.16 13.63 23.15
N THR A 190 -11.22 12.30 23.28
CA THR A 190 -12.46 11.56 23.47
C THR A 190 -12.99 11.71 24.89
N ARG A 191 -12.11 11.58 25.89
CA ARG A 191 -12.44 11.62 27.33
C ARG A 191 -12.85 13.00 27.81
N LEU A 192 -12.18 14.04 27.31
CA LEU A 192 -12.44 15.44 27.69
C LEU A 192 -13.46 16.12 26.76
N HIS A 193 -13.83 15.48 25.64
CA HIS A 193 -14.67 16.06 24.59
C HIS A 193 -14.15 17.42 24.08
N LEU A 194 -12.83 17.57 24.03
CA LEU A 194 -12.15 18.76 23.54
C LEU A 194 -11.27 18.41 22.34
N PRO A 195 -11.14 19.31 21.36
CA PRO A 195 -10.30 19.07 20.20
C PRO A 195 -8.81 19.26 20.52
N LEU A 196 -7.97 18.73 19.63
CA LEU A 196 -6.56 19.12 19.54
C LEU A 196 -6.46 20.54 18.96
N HIS A 197 -5.28 21.14 19.08
CA HIS A 197 -4.96 22.34 18.30
C HIS A 197 -5.13 22.06 16.79
N PRO A 198 -5.68 22.99 15.98
CA PRO A 198 -5.96 22.75 14.56
C PRO A 198 -4.78 22.20 13.75
N ASP A 199 -3.58 22.75 13.92
CA ASP A 199 -2.36 22.26 13.25
C ASP A 199 -2.04 20.80 13.59
N ASP A 200 -2.15 20.43 14.88
CA ASP A 200 -1.89 19.06 15.32
C ASP A 200 -2.99 18.10 14.85
N SER A 201 -4.25 18.57 14.78
CA SER A 201 -5.36 17.81 14.22
C SER A 201 -5.14 17.54 12.72
N ALA A 202 -4.68 18.53 11.96
CA ALA A 202 -4.33 18.36 10.55
C ALA A 202 -3.16 17.39 10.35
N GLY A 203 -2.11 17.51 11.17
CA GLY A 203 -0.98 16.57 11.14
C GLY A 203 -1.39 15.14 11.52
N GLN A 204 -2.31 14.98 12.47
CA GLN A 204 -2.89 13.67 12.80
C GLN A 204 -3.66 13.07 11.63
N ALA A 205 -4.49 13.86 10.95
CA ALA A 205 -5.24 13.40 9.78
C ALA A 205 -4.30 12.98 8.64
N HIS A 206 -3.23 13.75 8.40
CA HIS A 206 -2.22 13.40 7.40
C HIS A 206 -1.46 12.12 7.77
N LEU A 207 -1.00 11.97 9.02
CA LEU A 207 -0.39 10.73 9.50
C LEU A 207 -1.30 9.52 9.31
N ILE A 208 -2.58 9.63 9.70
CA ILE A 208 -3.57 8.55 9.52
C ILE A 208 -3.72 8.20 8.04
N SER A 209 -3.70 9.19 7.14
CA SER A 209 -3.78 8.94 5.69
C SER A 209 -2.58 8.17 5.14
N ILE A 210 -1.38 8.37 5.71
CA ILE A 210 -0.16 7.63 5.34
C ILE A 210 -0.26 6.19 5.85
N LEU A 211 -0.58 6.02 7.13
CA LEU A 211 -0.73 4.70 7.76
C LEU A 211 -1.82 3.87 7.05
N TRP A 212 -2.96 4.47 6.73
CA TRP A 212 -4.04 3.80 5.99
C TRP A 212 -3.59 3.28 4.63
N ARG A 213 -2.78 4.07 3.90
CA ARG A 213 -2.22 3.64 2.62
C ARG A 213 -1.28 2.44 2.81
N GLN A 214 -0.33 2.54 3.75
CA GLN A 214 0.63 1.46 4.04
C GLN A 214 -0.06 0.16 4.46
N ILE A 215 -1.05 0.23 5.36
CA ILE A 215 -1.82 -0.93 5.83
C ILE A 215 -2.55 -1.61 4.68
N ARG A 216 -3.22 -0.86 3.80
CA ARG A 216 -3.92 -1.44 2.63
C ARG A 216 -2.98 -2.05 1.59
N ALA A 217 -1.71 -1.64 1.59
CA ALA A 217 -0.66 -2.22 0.76
C ALA A 217 0.05 -3.40 1.44
N GLY A 218 -0.43 -3.88 2.60
CA GLY A 218 0.22 -4.95 3.36
C GLY A 218 1.54 -4.55 4.02
N ARG A 219 1.93 -3.26 3.99
CA ARG A 219 3.21 -2.75 4.52
C ARG A 219 3.15 -2.47 6.02
N PHE A 220 2.78 -3.46 6.82
CA PHE A 220 2.59 -3.32 8.26
C PHE A 220 3.87 -2.91 8.99
N ALA A 221 5.02 -3.51 8.65
CA ALA A 221 6.31 -3.15 9.25
C ALA A 221 6.61 -1.64 9.08
N GLN A 222 6.45 -1.13 7.86
CA GLN A 222 6.64 0.28 7.55
C GLN A 222 5.64 1.17 8.31
N ALA A 223 4.39 0.72 8.49
CA ALA A 223 3.39 1.45 9.25
C ALA A 223 3.72 1.54 10.75
N LEU A 224 4.29 0.48 11.32
CA LEU A 224 4.78 0.49 12.70
C LEU A 224 5.95 1.46 12.88
N GLU A 225 6.93 1.42 11.97
CA GLU A 225 8.05 2.35 11.94
C GLU A 225 7.57 3.80 11.82
N THR A 226 6.66 4.07 10.89
CA THR A 226 6.04 5.40 10.69
C THR A 226 5.36 5.90 11.97
N CYS A 227 4.70 5.03 12.75
CA CYS A 227 4.12 5.41 14.04
C CYS A 227 5.20 5.77 15.08
N VAL A 228 6.30 5.03 15.13
CA VAL A 228 7.42 5.29 16.06
C VAL A 228 8.13 6.59 15.69
N GLU A 229 8.40 6.81 14.40
CA GLU A 229 9.01 8.04 13.87
C GLU A 229 8.13 9.28 14.12
N ALA A 230 6.80 9.12 14.02
CA ALA A 230 5.83 10.18 14.38
C ALA A 230 5.74 10.44 15.90
N GLY A 231 6.48 9.69 16.71
CA GLY A 231 6.46 9.80 18.17
C GLY A 231 5.19 9.25 18.81
N GLN A 232 4.51 8.30 18.16
CA GLN A 232 3.30 7.64 18.64
C GLN A 232 3.50 6.13 18.83
N PRO A 233 4.39 5.71 19.73
CA PRO A 233 4.62 4.29 19.99
C PRO A 233 3.36 3.57 20.49
N TRP A 234 2.45 4.27 21.17
CA TRP A 234 1.15 3.74 21.57
C TRP A 234 0.34 3.24 20.37
N ARG A 235 0.39 3.97 19.25
CA ARG A 235 -0.30 3.60 18.02
C ARG A 235 0.37 2.41 17.36
N ALA A 236 1.70 2.37 17.37
CA ALA A 236 2.45 1.20 16.89
C ALA A 236 2.05 -0.06 17.67
N VAL A 237 1.92 0.02 19.00
CA VAL A 237 1.45 -1.10 19.83
C VAL A 237 0.01 -1.49 19.50
N SER A 238 -0.90 -0.53 19.31
CA SER A 238 -2.27 -0.83 18.89
C SER A 238 -2.33 -1.50 17.51
N LEU A 239 -1.46 -1.08 16.59
CA LEU A 239 -1.40 -1.62 15.23
C LEU A 239 -0.70 -3.00 15.18
N SER A 240 0.28 -3.25 16.03
CA SER A 240 1.05 -4.51 16.01
C SER A 240 0.19 -5.73 16.35
N ALA A 241 -0.82 -5.55 17.20
CA ALA A 241 -1.81 -6.58 17.50
C ALA A 241 -2.61 -7.02 16.25
N ALA A 242 -2.77 -6.15 15.26
CA ALA A 242 -3.46 -6.42 14.00
C ALA A 242 -2.52 -6.81 12.84
N GLY A 243 -1.19 -6.86 13.07
CA GLY A 243 -0.19 -7.20 12.06
C GLY A 243 0.73 -8.33 12.53
N MET A 244 1.78 -7.99 13.26
CA MET A 244 2.83 -8.95 13.70
C MET A 244 2.30 -10.08 14.59
N CYS A 245 1.24 -9.82 15.37
CA CYS A 245 0.53 -10.84 16.16
C CYS A 245 -0.91 -11.06 15.67
N GLY A 246 -1.26 -10.48 14.51
CA GLY A 246 -2.61 -10.43 13.95
C GLY A 246 -2.85 -11.47 12.84
N PRO A 247 -3.79 -11.22 11.91
CA PRO A 247 -4.07 -12.13 10.80
C PRO A 247 -2.82 -12.38 9.94
N ILE A 248 -2.72 -13.57 9.35
CA ILE A 248 -1.57 -13.96 8.54
C ILE A 248 -1.47 -13.02 7.33
N PRO A 249 -0.29 -12.43 7.07
CA PRO A 249 -0.08 -11.64 5.86
C PRO A 249 -0.32 -12.50 4.61
N VAL A 250 -0.70 -11.86 3.51
CA VAL A 250 -0.82 -12.55 2.21
C VAL A 250 0.08 -11.89 1.18
N GLY A 251 0.34 -12.59 0.08
CA GLY A 251 1.10 -12.02 -1.04
C GLY A 251 2.53 -11.60 -0.67
N PRO A 252 3.02 -10.45 -1.17
CA PRO A 252 4.38 -9.96 -0.90
C PRO A 252 4.67 -9.77 0.59
N ALA A 253 3.68 -9.34 1.37
CA ALA A 253 3.84 -9.13 2.80
C ALA A 253 4.14 -10.44 3.54
N ALA A 254 3.58 -11.56 3.07
CA ALA A 254 3.87 -12.87 3.64
C ALA A 254 5.33 -13.29 3.41
N ALA A 255 5.84 -13.07 2.19
CA ALA A 255 7.24 -13.36 1.87
C ALA A 255 8.19 -12.50 2.71
N SER A 256 7.93 -11.20 2.84
CA SER A 256 8.75 -10.32 3.68
C SER A 256 8.72 -10.70 5.16
N GLN A 257 7.58 -11.19 5.67
CA GLN A 257 7.48 -11.66 7.05
C GLN A 257 8.22 -12.97 7.27
N ASP A 258 8.13 -13.91 6.34
CA ASP A 258 8.87 -15.17 6.41
C ASP A 258 10.39 -14.90 6.39
N ASP A 259 10.86 -14.03 5.48
CA ASP A 259 12.27 -13.62 5.38
C ASP A 259 12.79 -12.97 6.68
N ALA A 260 11.97 -12.13 7.33
CA ALA A 260 12.34 -11.45 8.57
C ALA A 260 12.44 -12.39 9.79
N LEU A 261 11.84 -13.58 9.72
CA LEU A 261 11.85 -14.56 10.81
C LEU A 261 12.94 -15.63 10.65
N THR A 262 13.54 -15.78 9.45
CA THR A 262 14.64 -16.70 9.13
C THR A 262 15.98 -16.29 9.71
#